data_AF-A0A1A7KN22-F1
#
_entry.id   AF-A0A1A7KN22-F1
#
_cell.length_a   1.000
_cell.length_b   1.000
_cell.length_c   1.000
_cell.angle_alpha   90.00
_cell.angle_beta   90.00
_cell.angle_gamma   90.00
#
_symmetry.space_group_name_H-M   'P 1'
#
loop_
_entity.id
_entity.type
_entity.pdbx_description
1 polymer ?
#
loop_
_entity_poly.entity_id
_entity_poly.type
_entity_poly.pdbx_seq_one_letter_code
_entity_poly.pdbx_strand_id
1 'polypeptide(L)' 'MNDPEYLILKKMLEKNRRLFQTQVIDFIEYIDNHLMIMERMKKSIIKFESSDFNFLAAIDTEECIDKFRKGIMIVKVNLN' A
#
# COMPACT_ATOMS: atom_id res chain seq x y z
N MET A 1 0.08 0.35 -6.51
CA MET A 1 0.10 0.81 -5.10
C MET A 1 -0.14 2.31 -5.11
N ASN A 2 -1.28 2.76 -4.57
CA ASN A 2 -1.69 4.18 -4.54
C ASN A 2 -1.30 4.88 -3.22
N ASP A 3 -0.43 4.25 -2.43
CA ASP A 3 0.11 4.84 -1.21
C ASP A 3 0.89 6.13 -1.53
N PRO A 4 0.52 7.29 -0.95
CA PRO A 4 1.17 8.57 -1.23
C PRO A 4 2.67 8.55 -0.96
N GLU A 5 3.10 7.87 0.09
CA GLU A 5 4.51 7.77 0.46
C GLU A 5 5.31 6.99 -0.60
N TYR A 6 4.81 5.82 -1.02
CA TYR A 6 5.39 5.05 -2.12
C TYR A 6 5.51 5.86 -3.42
N LEU A 7 4.46 6.61 -3.79
CA LEU A 7 4.45 7.43 -4.99
C LEU A 7 5.51 8.54 -4.96
N ILE A 8 5.71 9.17 -3.79
CA ILE A 8 6.76 10.17 -3.59
C ILE A 8 8.14 9.52 -3.73
N LEU A 9 8.38 8.40 -3.05
CA LEU A 9 9.67 7.69 -3.09
C LEU A 9 10.02 7.24 -4.51
N LYS A 10 9.04 6.77 -5.28
CA LYS A 10 9.23 6.44 -6.70
C LYS A 10 9.71 7.65 -7.51
N LYS A 11 9.09 8.82 -7.33
CA LYS A 11 9.55 10.07 -7.98
C LYS A 11 10.95 10.47 -7.54
N MET A 12 11.31 10.22 -6.27
CA MET A 12 12.66 10.49 -5.77
C MET A 12 13.71 9.60 -6.44
N LEU A 13 13.43 8.32 -6.69
CA LEU A 13 14.33 7.45 -7.46
C LEU A 13 14.56 7.97 -8.88
N GLU A 14 13.48 8.36 -9.56
CA GLU A 14 13.57 8.94 -10.91
C GLU A 14 14.39 10.22 -10.91
N LYS A 15 14.21 11.08 -9.90
CA LYS A 15 15.00 12.30 -9.73
C LYS A 15 16.49 11.99 -9.47
N ASN A 16 16.80 11.05 -8.58
CA ASN A 16 18.18 10.64 -8.28
C ASN A 16 18.88 10.11 -9.53
N ARG A 17 18.18 9.28 -10.32
CA ARG A 17 18.69 8.79 -11.62
C ARG A 17 18.96 9.94 -12.58
N ARG A 18 18.05 10.92 -12.70
CA ARG A 18 18.25 12.08 -13.57
C ARG A 18 19.45 12.92 -13.14
N LEU A 19 19.59 13.19 -11.83
CA LEU A 19 20.72 13.95 -11.29
C LEU A 19 22.06 13.29 -11.64
N PHE A 20 22.14 11.96 -11.53
CA PHE A 20 23.32 11.22 -11.94
C PHE A 20 23.57 11.27 -13.46
N GLN A 21 22.52 11.10 -14.26
CA GLN A 21 22.62 11.19 -15.74
C GLN A 21 23.08 12.58 -16.20
N THR A 22 22.66 13.64 -15.50
CA THR A 22 23.09 15.02 -15.77
C THR A 22 24.41 15.37 -15.09
N GLN A 23 25.09 14.41 -14.46
CA GLN A 23 26.38 14.58 -13.76
C GLN A 23 26.34 15.66 -12.66
N VAL A 24 25.16 15.89 -12.07
CA VAL A 24 24.99 16.83 -10.94
C VAL A 24 25.50 16.20 -9.64
N ILE A 25 25.38 14.88 -9.55
CA ILE A 25 25.90 14.06 -8.44
C ILE A 25 26.84 13.00 -9.00
N ASP A 26 27.80 12.56 -8.19
CA ASP A 26 28.70 11.48 -8.55
C ASP A 26 28.09 10.09 -8.29
N PHE A 27 28.85 9.03 -8.59
CA PHE A 27 28.38 7.66 -8.43
C PHE A 27 28.17 7.27 -6.95
N ILE A 28 29.02 7.75 -6.04
CA ILE A 28 28.95 7.40 -4.62
C ILE A 28 27.66 8.00 -4.05
N GLU A 29 27.45 9.29 -4.28
CA GLU A 29 26.23 9.99 -3.86
C GLU A 29 24.98 9.39 -4.51
N TYR A 30 25.05 9.03 -5.79
CA TYR A 30 23.94 8.36 -6.48
C TYR A 30 23.55 7.05 -5.79
N ILE A 31 24.52 6.18 -5.49
CA ILE A 31 24.25 4.88 -4.87
C ILE A 31 23.73 5.03 -3.45
N ASP A 32 24.32 5.90 -2.64
CA ASP A 32 23.88 6.13 -1.26
C ASP A 32 22.42 6.64 -1.24
N ASN A 33 22.12 7.63 -2.08
CA ASN A 33 20.75 8.12 -2.24
C ASN A 33 19.81 7.01 -2.73
N HIS A 34 20.23 6.21 -3.71
CA HIS A 34 19.41 5.16 -4.28
C HIS A 34 19.06 4.09 -3.24
N LEU A 35 20.05 3.62 -2.48
CA LEU A 35 19.87 2.61 -1.44
C LEU A 35 18.97 3.11 -0.32
N MET A 36 19.17 4.36 0.13
CA MET A 36 18.33 4.97 1.16
C MET A 36 16.86 5.06 0.71
N ILE A 37 16.59 5.50 -0.52
CA ILE A 37 15.22 5.60 -1.05
C ILE A 37 14.60 4.21 -1.18
N MET A 38 15.36 3.23 -1.68
CA MET A 38 14.91 1.84 -1.83
C MET A 38 14.55 1.19 -0.48
N GLU A 39 15.34 1.43 0.57
CA GLU A 39 15.05 0.91 1.91
C GLU A 39 13.72 1.46 2.44
N ARG A 40 13.47 2.77 2.26
CA ARG A 40 12.20 3.39 2.64
C ARG A 40 11.02 2.83 1.86
N MET A 41 11.19 2.58 0.55
CA MET A 41 10.14 1.96 -0.26
C MET A 41 9.76 0.58 0.25
N LYS A 42 10.74 -0.25 0.63
CA LYS A 42 10.49 -1.57 1.22
C LYS A 42 9.65 -1.45 2.50
N LYS A 43 9.97 -0.50 3.38
CA LYS A 43 9.22 -0.27 4.63
C LYS A 43 7.77 0.19 4.36
N SER A 44 7.56 1.06 3.38
CA SER A 44 6.21 1.50 2.98
C SER A 44 5.37 0.32 2.44
N ILE A 45 5.94 -0.57 1.62
CA ILE A 45 5.26 -1.78 1.14
C ILE A 45 4.86 -2.69 2.29
N ILE A 46 5.79 -3.01 3.20
CA ILE A 46 5.53 -3.88 4.35
C ILE A 46 4.41 -3.30 5.23
N LYS A 47 4.43 -1.98 5.46
CA LYS A 47 3.40 -1.29 6.23
C LYS A 47 2.02 -1.40 5.57
N PHE A 48 1.97 -1.24 4.25
CA PHE A 48 0.73 -1.38 3.48
C PHE A 48 0.17 -2.81 3.59
N GLU A 49 1.00 -3.83 3.36
CA GLU A 49 0.60 -5.24 3.49
C GLU A 49 0.14 -5.59 4.91
N SER A 50 0.84 -5.07 5.93
CA SER A 50 0.45 -5.27 7.33
C SER A 50 -0.90 -4.61 7.64
N SER A 51 -1.17 -3.45 7.05
CA SER A 51 -2.46 -2.78 7.18
C SER A 51 -3.59 -3.58 6.54
N ASP A 52 -3.37 -4.12 5.33
CA ASP A 52 -4.35 -4.97 4.65
C ASP A 52 -4.63 -6.25 5.45
N PHE A 53 -3.57 -6.88 5.97
CA PHE A 53 -3.71 -8.06 6.84
C PHE A 53 -4.53 -7.74 8.09
N ASN A 54 -4.20 -6.65 8.80
CA ASN A 54 -4.91 -6.25 10.01
C ASN A 54 -6.38 -5.91 9.73
N PHE A 55 -6.66 -5.27 8.60
CA PHE A 55 -8.03 -5.00 8.16
C PHE A 55 -8.79 -6.30 7.95
N LEU A 56 -8.24 -7.26 7.21
CA LEU A 56 -8.87 -8.55 6.97
C LEU A 56 -9.06 -9.36 8.26
N ALA A 57 -8.07 -9.35 9.15
CA ALA A 57 -8.11 -10.05 10.44
C ALA A 57 -9.16 -9.46 11.40
N ALA A 58 -9.48 -8.16 11.25
CA ALA A 58 -10.49 -7.49 12.07
C ALA A 58 -11.94 -7.71 11.57
N ILE A 59 -12.13 -8.35 10.41
CA ILE A 59 -13.47 -8.68 9.91
C ILE A 59 -14.02 -9.88 10.69
N ASP A 60 -15.07 -9.64 11.48
CA ASP A 60 -15.88 -10.72 12.07
C ASP A 60 -16.79 -11.32 10.99
N THR A 61 -16.31 -12.42 10.39
CA THR A 61 -17.01 -13.10 9.31
C THR A 61 -18.31 -13.75 9.76
N GLU A 62 -18.43 -14.19 11.02
CA GLU A 62 -19.67 -14.75 11.56
C GLU A 62 -20.74 -13.66 11.69
N GLU A 63 -20.38 -12.51 12.25
CA GLU A 63 -21.32 -11.38 12.36
C GLU A 63 -21.78 -10.89 10.98
N CYS A 64 -20.86 -10.81 10.01
CA CYS A 64 -21.17 -10.46 8.63
C CYS A 64 -22.14 -11.46 7.97
N ILE A 65 -21.90 -12.76 8.12
CA ILE A 65 -22.76 -13.82 7.57
C ILE A 65 -24.14 -13.77 8.20
N ASP A 66 -24.23 -13.55 9.50
CA ASP A 66 -25.51 -13.47 10.20
C ASP A 66 -26.34 -12.24 9.80
N LYS A 67 -25.71 -11.08 9.63
CA LYS A 67 -26.37 -9.89 9.06
C LYS A 67 -26.90 -10.17 7.64
N PHE A 68 -26.09 -10.83 6.82
CA PHE A 68 -26.48 -11.19 5.45
C PHE A 68 -27.69 -12.16 5.43
N ARG A 69 -27.66 -13.22 6.26
CA ARG A 69 -28.77 -14.16 6.41
C ARG A 69 -30.06 -13.47 6.87
N LYS A 70 -29.98 -12.56 7.85
CA LYS A 70 -31.12 -11.75 8.30
C LYS A 70 -31.69 -10.90 7.16
N GLY A 71 -30.83 -10.27 6.35
CA GLY A 71 -31.24 -9.52 5.16
C GLY A 71 -32.01 -10.37 4.14
N ILE A 72 -31.49 -11.55 3.80
CA ILE A 72 -32.19 -12.50 2.90
C ILE A 72 -33.55 -12.89 3.46
N MET A 73 -33.64 -13.14 4.77
CA MET A 73 -34.88 -13.54 5.41
C MET A 73 -35.94 -12.44 5.35
N ILE A 74 -35.56 -11.18 5.60
CA ILE A 74 -36.47 -10.02 5.46
C ILE A 74 -36.99 -9.91 4.02
N VAL A 75 -36.12 -10.04 3.03
CA VAL A 75 -36.50 -9.98 1.60
C VAL A 75 -37.44 -11.14 1.25
N LYS A 76 -37.17 -12.36 1.72
CA LYS A 76 -38.06 -13.52 1.49
C LYS A 76 -39.44 -13.34 2.11
N VAL A 77 -39.53 -12.72 3.28
CA VAL A 77 -40.81 -12.48 3.97
C VAL A 77 -41.63 -11.39 3.28
N ASN A 78 -40.99 -10.36 2.72
CA ASN A 78 -41.68 -9.25 2.04
C ASN A 78 -42.06 -9.53 0.58
N LEU A 79 -41.63 -10.66 0.01
CA LEU A 79 -41.98 -11.11 -1.34
C LEU A 79 -43.09 -12.18 -1.35
N ASN A 80 -43.56 -12.61 -0.17
CA ASN A 80 -44.77 -13.42 0.03
C ASN A 80 -45.93 -12.54 0.48
#